data_AF-A0A348N4G8-F1
#
_entry.id   AF-A0A348N4G8-F1
#
_cell.length_a   1.000
_cell.length_b   1.000
_cell.length_c   1.000
_cell.angle_alpha   90.00
_cell.angle_beta   90.00
_cell.angle_gamma   90.00
#
_symmetry.space_group_name_H-M   'P 1'
#
loop_
_entity.id
_entity.type
_entity.pdbx_description
1 polymer ?
#
loop_
_entity_poly.entity_id
_entity_poly.type
_entity_poly.pdbx_seq_one_letter_code
_entity_poly.pdbx_strand_id
1 'polypeptide(L)'
;MDNEFKVIRQSLIEWCPVNGTDCMLIINEPEGFMDELMSKRCSVTSADSYEDVLSICNRKEQFDIILMYDLYGFALHTGNSSLETLLSTLLSLKREGGRLLLALENKLGMKYWAGCQEEQKGGYYIGIEDYKEWTDKIKPLSKKELEEVLQGFDDISYKFYYPYPDYKYPTIIYTDECLPSEGELFRNNRNIDRERYIVIDETKAYDSVIKAGLFAEFSNSYLISIV
;
A
#
# COMPACT_ATOMS: atom_id res chain seq x y z
N MET A 1 -24.73 3.27 -7.74
CA MET A 1 -23.87 4.40 -7.34
C MET A 1 -23.72 4.28 -5.86
N ASP A 2 -22.68 3.55 -5.47
CA ASP A 2 -22.74 2.65 -4.33
C ASP A 2 -22.45 3.35 -3.02
N ASN A 3 -23.24 3.01 -2.02
CA ASN A 3 -23.07 3.44 -0.63
C ASN A 3 -21.81 2.85 0.03
N GLU A 4 -21.07 2.00 -0.69
CA GLU A 4 -19.86 1.31 -0.24
C GLU A 4 -18.67 2.27 -0.05
N PHE A 5 -18.68 3.42 -0.73
CA PHE A 5 -17.56 4.37 -0.79
C PHE A 5 -17.53 5.42 0.32
N LYS A 6 -18.58 5.51 1.15
CA LYS A 6 -18.65 6.42 2.30
C LYS A 6 -18.27 5.77 3.63
N VAL A 7 -17.91 4.49 3.62
CA VAL A 7 -17.68 3.72 4.84
C VAL A 7 -16.21 3.79 5.21
N ILE A 8 -15.92 4.47 6.32
CA ILE A 8 -14.63 4.36 6.99
C ILE A 8 -14.43 2.91 7.43
N ARG A 9 -13.29 2.32 7.05
CA ARG A 9 -12.93 0.94 7.39
C ARG A 9 -11.84 0.90 8.45
N GLN A 10 -11.87 -0.10 9.32
CA GLN A 10 -10.97 -0.18 10.48
C GLN A 10 -9.87 -1.23 10.32
N SER A 11 -9.88 -2.01 9.23
CA SER A 11 -8.85 -3.02 8.94
C SER A 11 -8.72 -3.31 7.44
N LEU A 12 -7.60 -3.92 7.04
CA LEU A 12 -7.39 -4.42 5.68
C LEU A 12 -8.41 -5.49 5.28
N ILE A 13 -8.90 -6.28 6.25
CA ILE A 13 -9.89 -7.34 6.03
C ILE A 13 -11.24 -6.75 5.65
N GLU A 14 -11.68 -5.71 6.36
CA GLU A 14 -12.89 -4.97 6.00
C GLU A 14 -12.72 -4.24 4.65
N TRP A 15 -11.49 -3.84 4.34
CA TRP A 15 -11.18 -3.16 3.11
C TRP A 15 -11.13 -4.06 1.87
N CYS A 16 -10.75 -5.32 2.03
CA CYS A 16 -10.71 -6.25 0.92
C CYS A 16 -12.15 -6.67 0.50
N PRO A 17 -12.61 -6.33 -0.73
CA PRO A 17 -13.99 -6.50 -1.16
C PRO A 17 -14.24 -7.92 -1.69
N VAL A 18 -13.97 -8.94 -0.87
CA VAL A 18 -14.16 -10.36 -1.24
C VAL A 18 -15.57 -10.87 -0.97
N ASN A 19 -16.02 -11.75 -1.85
CA ASN A 19 -17.24 -12.53 -1.77
C ASN A 19 -16.92 -14.04 -1.70
N GLY A 20 -17.89 -14.85 -1.28
CA GLY A 20 -17.75 -16.29 -1.05
C GLY A 20 -17.24 -17.14 -2.23
N THR A 21 -17.37 -16.63 -3.45
CA THR A 21 -17.01 -17.32 -4.69
C THR A 21 -15.67 -16.85 -5.27
N ASP A 22 -15.06 -15.82 -4.70
CA ASP A 22 -13.86 -15.22 -5.27
C ASP A 22 -12.64 -16.12 -5.08
N CYS A 23 -11.75 -16.10 -6.06
CA CYS A 23 -10.39 -16.62 -5.97
C CYS A 23 -9.43 -15.45 -5.69
N MET A 24 -8.82 -15.47 -4.52
CA MET A 24 -7.89 -14.45 -4.05
C MET A 24 -6.45 -14.95 -4.10
N LEU A 25 -5.53 -14.11 -4.59
CA LEU A 25 -4.09 -14.29 -4.44
C LEU A 25 -3.56 -13.30 -3.41
N ILE A 26 -2.91 -13.79 -2.36
CA ILE A 26 -2.20 -12.95 -1.38
C ILE A 26 -0.70 -13.08 -1.64
N ILE A 27 0.00 -11.95 -1.72
CA ILE A 27 1.43 -11.92 -2.01
C ILE A 27 2.15 -11.14 -0.92
N ASN A 28 3.24 -11.73 -0.41
CA ASN A 28 4.15 -11.13 0.56
C ASN A 28 3.46 -10.68 1.86
N GLU A 29 2.55 -11.52 2.37
CA GLU A 29 1.87 -11.23 3.62
C GLU A 29 2.66 -11.75 4.83
N PRO A 30 3.00 -10.90 5.81
CA PRO A 30 3.75 -11.34 6.97
C PRO A 30 2.88 -12.23 7.87
N GLU A 31 3.44 -13.37 8.27
CA GLU A 31 2.91 -14.25 9.32
C GLU A 31 1.57 -14.97 9.00
N GLY A 32 1.03 -14.85 7.77
CA GLY A 32 -0.11 -15.63 7.27
C GLY A 32 -1.46 -15.35 7.94
N PHE A 33 -1.60 -14.20 8.60
CA PHE A 33 -2.80 -13.78 9.32
C PHE A 33 -3.98 -13.46 8.38
N MET A 34 -3.72 -12.73 7.30
CA MET A 34 -4.69 -12.44 6.24
C MET A 34 -5.06 -13.72 5.51
N ASP A 35 -4.12 -14.61 5.19
CA ASP A 35 -4.43 -15.92 4.61
C ASP A 35 -5.45 -16.68 5.47
N GLU A 36 -5.21 -16.80 6.79
CA GLU A 36 -6.11 -17.52 7.69
C GLU A 36 -7.52 -16.90 7.75
N LEU A 37 -7.61 -15.56 7.76
CA LEU A 37 -8.87 -14.85 7.89
C LEU A 37 -9.64 -14.76 6.58
N MET A 38 -8.94 -14.61 5.46
CA MET A 38 -9.55 -14.52 4.13
C MET A 38 -9.97 -15.90 3.60
N SER A 39 -9.29 -16.97 4.02
CA SER A 39 -9.69 -18.36 3.73
C SER A 39 -11.07 -18.73 4.33
N LYS A 40 -11.54 -17.99 5.33
CA LYS A 40 -12.90 -18.13 5.88
C LYS A 40 -13.97 -17.42 5.03
N ARG A 41 -13.56 -16.58 4.08
CA ARG A 41 -14.43 -15.72 3.26
C ARG A 41 -14.40 -16.05 1.78
N CYS A 42 -13.33 -16.63 1.25
CA CYS A 42 -13.13 -16.92 -0.17
C CYS A 42 -12.03 -17.99 -0.35
N SER A 43 -11.78 -18.42 -1.59
CA SER A 43 -10.65 -19.31 -1.90
C SER A 43 -9.37 -18.50 -1.95
N VAL A 44 -8.33 -18.90 -1.19
CA VAL A 44 -7.05 -18.18 -1.13
C VAL A 44 -5.91 -19.03 -1.68
N THR A 45 -5.06 -18.40 -2.48
CA THR A 45 -3.72 -18.87 -2.84
C THR A 45 -2.71 -17.84 -2.31
N SER A 46 -1.59 -18.30 -1.77
CA SER A 46 -0.54 -17.44 -1.24
C SER A 46 0.79 -17.61 -2.00
N ALA A 47 1.55 -16.53 -2.09
CA ALA A 47 2.88 -16.49 -2.71
C ALA A 47 3.82 -15.61 -1.88
N ASP A 48 4.98 -16.15 -1.51
CA ASP A 48 5.93 -15.48 -0.61
C ASP A 48 7.21 -15.03 -1.32
N SER A 49 7.39 -15.46 -2.57
CA SER A 49 8.56 -15.12 -3.39
C SER A 49 8.19 -14.72 -4.82
N TYR A 50 9.12 -14.07 -5.52
CA TYR A 50 8.91 -13.75 -6.94
C TYR A 50 8.86 -15.01 -7.81
N GLU A 51 9.61 -16.05 -7.45
CA GLU A 51 9.57 -17.36 -8.09
C GLU A 51 8.18 -18.00 -7.99
N ASP A 52 7.50 -17.86 -6.85
CA ASP A 52 6.12 -18.36 -6.68
C ASP A 52 5.16 -17.64 -7.61
N VAL A 53 5.27 -16.30 -7.69
CA VAL A 53 4.47 -15.48 -8.61
C VAL A 53 4.71 -15.89 -10.07
N LEU A 54 5.97 -16.11 -10.47
CA LEU A 54 6.31 -16.59 -11.82
C LEU A 54 5.79 -18.00 -12.07
N SER A 55 5.80 -18.88 -11.07
CA SER A 55 5.22 -20.23 -11.16
C SER A 55 3.71 -20.18 -11.41
N ILE A 56 2.98 -19.30 -10.71
CA ILE A 56 1.55 -19.04 -10.94
C ILE A 56 1.32 -18.50 -12.36
N CYS A 57 2.13 -17.55 -12.82
CA CYS A 57 2.08 -17.02 -14.19
C CYS A 57 2.24 -18.14 -15.23
N ASN A 58 3.21 -19.04 -15.04
CA ASN A 58 3.47 -20.16 -15.94
C ASN A 58 2.30 -21.14 -16.03
N ARG A 59 1.54 -21.29 -14.94
CA ARG A 59 0.31 -22.09 -14.90
C ARG A 59 -0.91 -21.37 -15.48
N LYS A 60 -0.78 -20.08 -15.83
CA LYS A 60 -1.83 -19.21 -16.36
C LYS A 60 -3.05 -19.13 -15.44
N GLU A 61 -2.82 -19.20 -14.14
CA GLU A 61 -3.86 -18.98 -13.16
C GLU A 61 -4.28 -17.51 -13.15
N GLN A 62 -5.56 -17.25 -12.88
CA GLN A 62 -6.09 -15.90 -12.75
C GLN A 62 -7.01 -15.79 -11.54
N PHE A 63 -6.99 -14.61 -10.93
CA PHE A 63 -7.64 -14.31 -9.65
C PHE A 63 -8.63 -13.17 -9.79
N ASP A 64 -9.72 -13.24 -9.03
CA ASP A 64 -10.72 -12.17 -8.92
C ASP A 64 -10.14 -11.02 -8.09
N ILE A 65 -9.34 -11.32 -7.07
CA ILE A 65 -8.67 -10.34 -6.21
C ILE A 65 -7.20 -10.73 -6.03
N ILE A 66 -6.30 -9.78 -6.20
CA ILE A 66 -4.88 -9.94 -5.88
C ILE A 66 -4.54 -8.90 -4.82
N LEU A 67 -4.02 -9.32 -3.67
CA LEU A 67 -3.48 -8.43 -2.65
C LEU A 67 -1.95 -8.57 -2.63
N MET A 68 -1.26 -7.51 -3.05
CA MET A 68 0.17 -7.34 -2.86
C MET A 68 0.41 -6.54 -1.59
N TYR A 69 0.89 -7.21 -0.56
CA TYR A 69 1.23 -6.59 0.72
C TYR A 69 2.72 -6.23 0.78
N ASP A 70 3.05 -5.06 1.33
CA ASP A 70 4.43 -4.53 1.38
C ASP A 70 5.12 -4.61 0.00
N LEU A 71 4.57 -3.84 -0.95
CA LEU A 71 5.00 -3.86 -2.35
C LEU A 71 6.51 -3.64 -2.48
N TYR A 72 7.09 -2.68 -1.75
CA TYR A 72 8.51 -2.35 -1.88
C TYR A 72 9.40 -3.39 -1.21
N GLY A 73 9.00 -3.95 -0.05
CA GLY A 73 9.69 -5.08 0.57
C GLY A 73 9.75 -6.28 -0.35
N PHE A 74 8.66 -6.60 -1.05
CA PHE A 74 8.66 -7.64 -2.07
C PHE A 74 9.53 -7.26 -3.28
N ALA A 75 9.34 -6.06 -3.82
CA ALA A 75 9.93 -5.63 -5.09
C ALA A 75 11.45 -5.62 -5.07
N LEU A 76 12.08 -5.29 -3.93
CA LEU A 76 13.54 -5.32 -3.77
C LEU A 76 14.16 -6.72 -3.94
N HIS A 77 13.35 -7.78 -3.80
CA HIS A 77 13.77 -9.17 -3.97
C HIS A 77 13.44 -9.74 -5.36
N THR A 78 12.82 -8.95 -6.25
CA THR A 78 12.49 -9.36 -7.63
C THR A 78 13.67 -9.25 -8.61
N GLY A 79 14.87 -9.00 -8.08
CA GLY A 79 16.10 -8.83 -8.84
C GLY A 79 16.15 -7.49 -9.58
N ASN A 80 16.48 -7.53 -10.87
CA ASN A 80 16.69 -6.34 -11.71
C ASN A 80 15.41 -5.82 -12.41
N SER A 81 14.24 -6.28 -11.98
CA SER A 81 12.95 -5.87 -12.52
C SER A 81 12.65 -4.42 -12.18
N SER A 82 11.89 -3.72 -13.04
CA SER A 82 11.36 -2.40 -12.71
C SER A 82 10.00 -2.54 -12.00
N LEU A 83 9.54 -1.46 -11.37
CA LEU A 83 8.21 -1.45 -10.75
C LEU A 83 7.11 -1.70 -11.78
N GLU A 84 7.23 -1.13 -12.98
CA GLU A 84 6.31 -1.34 -14.10
C GLU A 84 6.27 -2.80 -14.54
N THR A 85 7.43 -3.47 -14.55
CA THR A 85 7.50 -4.90 -14.89
C THR A 85 6.77 -5.75 -13.86
N LEU A 86 6.96 -5.44 -12.58
CA LEU A 86 6.24 -6.13 -11.50
C LEU A 86 4.73 -5.88 -11.60
N LEU A 87 4.30 -4.62 -11.75
CA LEU A 87 2.88 -4.28 -11.90
C LEU A 87 2.26 -4.94 -13.12
N SER A 88 2.95 -4.96 -14.27
CA SER A 88 2.49 -5.68 -15.47
C SER A 88 2.32 -7.18 -15.22
N THR A 89 3.22 -7.78 -14.43
CA THR A 89 3.14 -9.19 -14.06
C THR A 89 1.91 -9.44 -13.20
N LEU A 90 1.68 -8.62 -12.17
CA LEU A 90 0.51 -8.74 -11.29
C LEU A 90 -0.80 -8.53 -12.04
N LEU A 91 -0.87 -7.55 -12.94
CA LEU A 91 -2.05 -7.29 -13.77
C LEU A 91 -2.37 -8.46 -14.70
N SER A 92 -1.37 -9.21 -15.17
CA SER A 92 -1.59 -10.39 -16.03
C SER A 92 -2.27 -11.56 -15.31
N LEU A 93 -2.14 -11.62 -13.98
CA LEU A 93 -2.79 -12.61 -13.11
C LEU A 93 -4.24 -12.20 -12.75
N LYS A 94 -4.64 -10.96 -13.05
CA LYS A 94 -5.99 -10.46 -12.75
C LYS A 94 -6.98 -10.98 -13.78
N ARG A 95 -8.12 -11.51 -13.33
CA ARG A 95 -9.25 -11.79 -14.22
C ARG A 95 -9.85 -10.51 -14.80
N GLU A 96 -10.61 -10.65 -15.86
CA GLU A 96 -11.49 -9.57 -16.34
C GLU A 96 -12.49 -9.18 -15.24
N GLY A 97 -12.61 -7.89 -14.93
CA GLY A 97 -13.42 -7.39 -13.81
C GLY A 97 -12.85 -7.66 -12.41
N GLY A 98 -11.69 -8.34 -12.30
CA GLY A 98 -10.98 -8.54 -11.05
C GLY A 98 -10.30 -7.26 -10.53
N ARG A 99 -9.63 -7.33 -9.37
CA ARG A 99 -8.96 -6.18 -8.75
C ARG A 99 -7.55 -6.52 -8.29
N LEU A 100 -6.62 -5.61 -8.52
CA LEU A 100 -5.29 -5.61 -7.93
C LEU A 100 -5.27 -4.59 -6.79
N LEU A 101 -4.98 -5.05 -5.59
CA LEU A 101 -4.90 -4.30 -4.35
C LEU A 101 -3.44 -4.22 -3.94
N LEU A 102 -2.91 -3.01 -3.79
CA LEU A 102 -1.53 -2.77 -3.38
C LEU A 102 -1.50 -2.12 -2.01
N ALA A 103 -0.62 -2.58 -1.10
CA ALA A 103 -0.30 -1.91 0.15
C ALA A 103 1.18 -1.53 0.15
N LEU A 104 1.48 -0.24 0.36
CA LEU A 104 2.81 0.31 0.16
C LEU A 104 3.06 1.62 0.93
N GLU A 105 4.33 1.91 1.19
CA GLU A 105 4.78 3.15 1.82
C GLU A 105 4.73 4.35 0.87
N ASN A 106 4.55 5.54 1.44
CA ASN A 106 4.74 6.80 0.73
C ASN A 106 6.09 7.41 1.11
N LYS A 107 7.02 7.63 0.17
CA LYS A 107 8.34 8.20 0.51
C LYS A 107 8.29 9.57 1.21
N LEU A 108 7.17 10.31 1.07
CA LEU A 108 6.94 11.62 1.69
C LEU A 108 6.03 11.57 2.93
N GLY A 109 5.69 10.39 3.43
CA GLY A 109 4.83 10.22 4.59
C GLY A 109 5.27 11.05 5.81
N MET A 110 4.31 11.67 6.51
CA MET A 110 4.56 12.54 7.67
C MET A 110 5.47 11.88 8.72
N LYS A 111 5.36 10.56 8.92
CA LYS A 111 6.20 9.81 9.87
C LYS A 111 7.70 10.00 9.61
N TYR A 112 8.12 10.12 8.35
CA TYR A 112 9.54 10.31 7.99
C TYR A 112 10.02 11.73 8.32
N TRP A 113 9.16 12.73 8.10
CA TRP A 113 9.40 14.10 8.57
C TRP A 113 9.43 14.18 10.10
N ALA A 114 8.67 13.32 10.76
CA ALA A 114 8.57 13.22 12.21
C ALA A 114 9.68 12.39 12.86
N GLY A 115 10.65 11.89 12.08
CA GLY A 115 11.84 11.21 12.59
C GLY A 115 11.76 9.68 12.59
N CYS A 116 10.80 9.06 11.90
CA CYS A 116 10.89 7.64 11.57
C CYS A 116 11.98 7.40 10.50
N GLN A 117 12.66 6.26 10.61
CA GLN A 117 13.55 5.80 9.57
C GLN A 117 12.77 5.20 8.40
N GLU A 118 13.38 5.19 7.23
CA GLU A 118 12.84 4.48 6.07
C GLU A 118 12.78 2.97 6.31
N GLU A 119 11.74 2.31 5.79
CA GLU A 119 11.37 0.96 6.23
C GLU A 119 12.17 -0.17 5.58
N GLN A 120 12.74 0.06 4.40
CA GLN A 120 13.43 -0.98 3.65
C GLN A 120 14.90 -1.07 4.11
N LYS A 121 15.63 0.05 4.03
CA LYS A 121 17.07 0.09 4.37
C LYS A 121 17.38 0.84 5.65
N GLY A 122 16.42 1.54 6.24
CA GLY A 122 16.68 2.41 7.38
C GLY A 122 17.28 3.75 6.97
N GLY A 123 17.71 4.52 7.97
CA GLY A 123 18.20 5.87 7.76
C GLY A 123 17.08 6.91 7.75
N TYR A 124 17.44 8.11 8.16
CA TYR A 124 16.51 9.22 8.33
C TYR A 124 16.46 10.05 7.06
N TYR A 125 15.26 10.53 6.71
CA TYR A 125 15.01 11.48 5.62
C TYR A 125 15.39 11.00 4.20
N ILE A 126 15.89 9.76 4.03
CA ILE A 126 16.41 9.31 2.73
C ILE A 126 15.36 9.35 1.62
N GLY A 127 14.08 9.08 1.92
CA GLY A 127 12.99 9.20 0.94
C GLY A 127 12.59 10.64 0.62
N ILE A 128 12.70 11.53 1.61
CA ILE A 128 12.50 12.97 1.43
C ILE A 128 13.62 13.57 0.56
N GLU A 129 14.84 13.06 0.70
CA GLU A 129 16.02 13.45 -0.09
C GLU A 129 16.11 12.72 -1.45
N ASP A 130 15.06 11.99 -1.82
CA ASP A 130 14.88 11.27 -3.08
C ASP A 130 15.89 10.13 -3.34
N TYR A 131 16.41 9.54 -2.26
CA TYR A 131 17.17 8.30 -2.32
C TYR A 131 18.44 8.38 -3.18
N LYS A 132 19.14 9.51 -3.15
CA LYS A 132 20.31 9.77 -4.01
C LYS A 132 21.43 8.73 -3.92
N GLU A 133 21.62 8.14 -2.75
CA GLU A 133 22.63 7.11 -2.49
C GLU A 133 22.11 5.68 -2.71
N TRP A 134 20.82 5.51 -3.07
CA TRP A 134 20.21 4.20 -3.25
C TRP A 134 20.44 3.71 -4.68
N THR A 135 21.14 2.57 -4.81
CA THR A 135 21.53 1.99 -6.09
C THR A 135 20.51 1.00 -6.69
N ASP A 136 19.45 0.65 -5.97
CA ASP A 136 18.45 -0.30 -6.46
C ASP A 136 17.52 0.39 -7.46
N LYS A 137 17.00 -0.40 -8.41
CA LYS A 137 16.11 0.13 -9.46
C LYS A 137 14.73 0.51 -8.95
N ILE A 138 14.30 -0.12 -7.86
CA ILE A 138 13.01 0.12 -7.24
C ILE A 138 13.24 0.80 -5.90
N LYS A 139 12.53 1.90 -5.69
CA LYS A 139 12.54 2.70 -4.47
C LYS A 139 11.10 3.13 -4.16
N PRO A 140 10.75 3.37 -2.90
CA PRO A 140 9.45 3.92 -2.57
C PRO A 140 9.18 5.23 -3.31
N LEU A 141 7.94 5.46 -3.69
CA LEU A 141 7.52 6.62 -4.49
C LEU A 141 6.59 7.52 -3.69
N SER A 142 6.50 8.77 -4.11
CA SER A 142 5.44 9.68 -3.69
C SER A 142 4.12 9.36 -4.41
N LYS A 143 3.00 9.92 -3.95
CA LYS A 143 1.70 9.75 -4.61
C LYS A 143 1.74 10.16 -6.08
N LYS A 144 2.32 11.33 -6.37
CA LYS A 144 2.44 11.83 -7.74
C LYS A 144 3.25 10.89 -8.64
N GLU A 145 4.38 10.38 -8.15
CA GLU A 145 5.21 9.43 -8.92
C GLU A 145 4.49 8.09 -9.12
N LEU A 146 3.71 7.62 -8.13
CA LEU A 146 2.84 6.45 -8.29
C LEU A 146 1.77 6.68 -9.34
N GLU A 147 1.12 7.85 -9.34
CA GLU A 147 0.13 8.22 -10.36
C GLU A 147 0.77 8.25 -11.76
N GLU A 148 1.97 8.81 -11.91
CA GLU A 148 2.72 8.82 -13.17
C GLU A 148 3.03 7.40 -13.67
N VAL A 149 3.44 6.49 -12.78
CA VAL A 149 3.65 5.06 -13.10
C VAL A 149 2.35 4.39 -13.54
N LEU A 150 1.26 4.59 -12.79
CA LEU A 150 -0.04 3.98 -13.07
C LEU A 150 -0.67 4.51 -14.37
N GLN A 151 -0.49 5.79 -14.69
CA GLN A 151 -0.93 6.38 -15.96
C GLN A 151 -0.19 5.83 -17.18
N GLY A 152 0.94 5.14 -16.98
CA GLY A 152 1.65 4.43 -18.04
C GLY A 152 0.98 3.11 -18.47
N PHE A 153 -0.05 2.65 -17.76
CA PHE A 153 -0.81 1.45 -18.10
C PHE A 153 -2.13 1.82 -18.79
N ASP A 154 -2.37 1.22 -19.95
CA ASP A 154 -3.65 1.34 -20.66
C ASP A 154 -4.74 0.49 -19.96
N ASP A 155 -6.00 0.91 -20.11
CA ASP A 155 -7.19 0.17 -19.69
C ASP A 155 -7.27 -0.21 -18.19
N ILE A 156 -6.61 0.55 -17.33
CA ILE A 156 -6.78 0.45 -15.88
C ILE A 156 -7.51 1.67 -15.31
N SER A 157 -8.21 1.47 -14.20
CA SER A 157 -8.65 2.57 -13.33
C SER A 157 -8.16 2.32 -11.92
N TYR A 158 -7.71 3.36 -11.24
CA TYR A 158 -7.16 3.22 -9.89
C TYR A 158 -7.78 4.20 -8.89
N LYS A 159 -7.76 3.81 -7.61
CA LYS A 159 -8.18 4.65 -6.48
C LYS A 159 -7.18 4.53 -5.34
N PHE A 160 -6.86 5.66 -4.73
CA PHE A 160 -6.05 5.74 -3.52
C PHE A 160 -6.93 5.69 -2.27
N TYR A 161 -6.41 5.02 -1.25
CA TYR A 161 -6.93 5.00 0.11
C TYR A 161 -5.77 5.31 1.05
N TYR A 162 -6.08 5.96 2.17
CA TYR A 162 -5.09 6.50 3.09
C TYR A 162 -5.21 5.81 4.46
N PRO A 163 -4.55 4.66 4.65
CA PRO A 163 -4.55 3.96 5.93
C PRO A 163 -3.83 4.79 7.00
N TYR A 164 -4.45 4.90 8.17
CA TYR A 164 -3.92 5.66 9.31
C TYR A 164 -3.82 4.80 10.57
N PRO A 165 -2.69 4.85 11.32
CA PRO A 165 -1.49 5.65 11.02
C PRO A 165 -0.59 5.02 9.96
N ASP A 166 -0.78 3.75 9.62
CA ASP A 166 -0.01 3.06 8.61
C ASP A 166 -0.77 1.84 8.05
N TYR A 167 -0.45 1.41 6.83
CA TYR A 167 -1.03 0.24 6.16
C TYR A 167 -0.80 -1.07 6.91
N LYS A 168 0.27 -1.18 7.71
CA LYS A 168 0.57 -2.41 8.46
C LYS A 168 -0.46 -2.66 9.56
N TYR A 169 -0.85 -1.60 10.27
CA TYR A 169 -1.79 -1.66 11.39
C TYR A 169 -2.76 -0.47 11.37
N PRO A 170 -3.61 -0.36 10.34
CA PRO A 170 -4.53 0.76 10.22
C PRO A 170 -5.59 0.65 11.31
N THR A 171 -5.95 1.80 11.85
CA THR A 171 -7.14 1.98 12.70
C THR A 171 -8.31 2.57 11.93
N ILE A 172 -7.99 3.32 10.87
CA ILE A 172 -8.93 4.02 10.00
C ILE A 172 -8.32 3.98 8.60
N ILE A 173 -9.14 3.78 7.57
CA ILE A 173 -8.76 3.91 6.16
C ILE A 173 -9.62 5.01 5.54
N TYR A 174 -8.98 6.14 5.22
CA TYR A 174 -9.64 7.29 4.59
C TYR A 174 -9.69 7.13 3.06
N THR A 175 -10.55 7.92 2.42
CA THR A 175 -10.71 7.97 0.95
C THR A 175 -10.67 9.42 0.47
N ASP A 176 -10.56 9.62 -0.85
CA ASP A 176 -10.67 10.97 -1.43
C ASP A 176 -12.02 11.64 -1.09
N GLU A 177 -13.08 10.84 -0.93
CA GLU A 177 -14.40 11.31 -0.54
C GLU A 177 -14.59 11.51 0.98
N CYS A 178 -13.69 10.96 1.81
CA CYS A 178 -13.75 11.02 3.26
C CYS A 178 -12.34 11.16 3.85
N LEU A 179 -11.85 12.40 3.87
CA LEU A 179 -10.56 12.79 4.44
C LEU A 179 -10.70 13.11 5.95
N PRO A 180 -9.61 13.04 6.72
CA PRO A 180 -9.63 13.39 8.15
C PRO A 180 -9.90 14.87 8.39
N SER A 181 -10.49 15.15 9.54
CA SER A 181 -10.64 16.52 10.07
C SER A 181 -9.48 16.89 11.02
N GLU A 182 -9.32 18.20 11.28
CA GLU A 182 -8.39 18.69 12.31
C GLU A 182 -8.68 18.01 13.67
N GLY A 183 -7.63 17.54 14.35
CA GLY A 183 -7.70 16.85 15.64
C GLY A 183 -7.99 15.36 15.57
N GLU A 184 -8.29 14.79 14.40
CA GLU A 184 -8.55 13.34 14.28
C GLU A 184 -7.27 12.49 14.29
N LEU A 185 -6.14 13.04 13.83
CA LEU A 185 -4.88 12.32 13.64
C LEU A 185 -3.92 12.49 14.84
N PHE A 186 -4.28 11.93 15.99
CA PHE A 186 -3.53 12.10 17.25
C PHE A 186 -2.77 10.86 17.75
N ARG A 187 -2.95 9.69 17.12
CA ARG A 187 -2.32 8.41 17.51
C ARG A 187 -1.14 8.03 16.61
N ASN A 188 -0.18 8.95 16.48
CA ASN A 188 0.89 8.86 15.48
C ASN A 188 2.11 8.02 15.91
N ASN A 189 2.32 7.80 17.21
CA ASN A 189 3.44 7.00 17.72
C ASN A 189 3.20 5.49 17.57
N ARG A 190 3.27 4.98 16.34
CA ARG A 190 3.11 3.55 16.02
C ARG A 190 4.28 2.93 15.25
N ASN A 191 5.48 3.50 15.37
CA ASN A 191 6.69 2.89 14.82
C ASN A 191 7.13 1.73 15.74
N ILE A 192 6.89 0.49 15.32
CA ILE A 192 7.13 -0.70 16.15
C ILE A 192 8.49 -1.34 15.82
N ASP A 193 8.93 -1.21 14.58
CA ASP A 193 10.04 -1.99 13.99
C ASP A 193 11.40 -1.28 14.04
N ARG A 194 11.43 0.06 14.16
CA ARG A 194 12.68 0.84 14.11
C ARG A 194 12.73 1.95 15.15
N GLU A 195 13.94 2.34 15.55
CA GLU A 195 14.17 3.54 16.34
C GLU A 195 13.70 4.79 15.58
N ARG A 196 13.14 5.74 16.33
CA ARG A 196 12.69 7.03 15.80
C ARG A 196 13.09 8.18 16.71
N TYR A 197 13.25 9.35 16.11
CA TYR A 197 13.25 10.60 16.86
C TYR A 197 11.83 11.16 17.00
N ILE A 198 11.64 12.04 17.99
CA ILE A 198 10.44 12.87 18.12
C ILE A 198 10.91 14.31 17.90
N VAL A 199 10.78 14.79 16.67
CA VAL A 199 11.31 16.11 16.26
C VAL A 199 10.21 17.16 16.07
N ILE A 200 8.95 16.73 15.94
CA ILE A 200 7.78 17.60 15.77
C ILE A 200 6.58 17.06 16.56
N ASP A 201 5.60 17.91 16.79
CA ASP A 201 4.25 17.51 17.22
C ASP A 201 3.45 17.07 15.98
N GLU A 202 3.43 15.76 15.72
CA GLU A 202 2.80 15.18 14.52
C GLU A 202 1.32 15.52 14.40
N THR A 203 0.59 15.64 15.51
CA THR A 203 -0.84 15.99 15.48
C THR A 203 -1.01 17.39 14.91
N LYS A 204 -0.23 18.36 15.42
CA LYS A 204 -0.26 19.74 14.90
C LYS A 204 0.23 19.84 13.46
N ALA A 205 1.23 19.03 13.08
CA ALA A 205 1.73 18.97 11.72
C ALA A 205 0.65 18.43 10.76
N TYR A 206 -0.05 17.36 11.16
CA TYR A 206 -1.19 16.81 10.41
C TYR A 206 -2.32 17.83 10.26
N ASP A 207 -2.71 18.52 11.33
CA ASP A 207 -3.75 19.57 11.25
C ASP A 207 -3.37 20.66 10.23
N SER A 208 -2.09 21.06 10.19
CA SER A 208 -1.60 22.03 9.23
C SER A 208 -1.68 21.54 7.78
N VAL A 209 -1.31 20.28 7.49
CA VAL A 209 -1.38 19.75 6.12
C VAL A 209 -2.82 19.42 5.69
N ILE A 210 -3.69 19.02 6.62
CA ILE A 210 -5.13 18.84 6.39
C ILE A 210 -5.74 20.18 5.97
N LYS A 211 -5.47 21.25 6.74
CA LYS A 211 -5.94 22.61 6.42
C LYS A 211 -5.43 23.12 5.09
N ALA A 212 -4.23 22.71 4.68
CA ALA A 212 -3.65 23.05 3.38
C ALA A 212 -4.20 22.21 2.22
N GLY A 213 -5.02 21.19 2.47
CA GLY A 213 -5.50 20.25 1.45
C GLY A 213 -4.44 19.28 0.95
N LEU A 214 -3.39 19.02 1.75
CA LEU A 214 -2.22 18.20 1.38
C LEU A 214 -2.18 16.85 2.10
N PHE A 215 -3.23 16.47 2.82
CA PHE A 215 -3.23 15.22 3.61
C PHE A 215 -2.83 14.00 2.78
N ALA A 216 -3.40 13.83 1.58
CA ALA A 216 -3.10 12.69 0.71
C ALA A 216 -1.59 12.56 0.45
N GLU A 217 -0.90 13.65 0.13
CA GLU A 217 0.54 13.67 -0.17
C GLU A 217 1.42 13.31 1.04
N PHE A 218 0.90 13.53 2.26
CA PHE A 218 1.60 13.27 3.53
C PHE A 218 1.08 12.03 4.27
N SER A 219 0.14 11.28 3.69
CA SER A 219 -0.27 9.98 4.21
C SER A 219 0.98 9.08 4.33
N ASN A 220 1.12 8.34 5.43
CA ASN A 220 2.34 7.55 5.66
C ASN A 220 2.51 6.40 4.66
N SER A 221 1.39 5.94 4.13
CA SER A 221 1.28 4.83 3.21
C SER A 221 -0.02 4.92 2.44
N TYR A 222 -0.15 4.05 1.44
CA TYR A 222 -1.33 3.97 0.58
C TYR A 222 -1.84 2.54 0.52
N LEU A 223 -3.15 2.41 0.36
CA LEU A 223 -3.72 1.25 -0.32
C LEU A 223 -4.21 1.72 -1.68
N ILE A 224 -3.88 0.97 -2.74
CA ILE A 224 -4.31 1.30 -4.10
C ILE A 224 -5.18 0.16 -4.60
N SER A 225 -6.39 0.48 -5.04
CA SER A 225 -7.24 -0.47 -5.77
C SER A 225 -7.16 -0.16 -7.25
N ILE A 226 -6.75 -1.14 -8.05
CA ILE A 226 -6.65 -1.08 -9.51
C ILE A 226 -7.66 -2.07 -10.08
N VAL A 227 -8.48 -1.61 -11.02
CA VAL A 227 -9.48 -2.41 -11.76
C VAL A 227 -9.19 -2.41 -13.24
#